data_AF-A0A9C8LIG6-F1
#
_entry.id   AF-A0A9C8LIG6-F1
#
_cell.length_a   1.000
_cell.length_b   1.000
_cell.length_c   1.000
_cell.angle_alpha   90.00
_cell.angle_beta   90.00
_cell.angle_gamma   90.00
#
_symmetry.space_group_name_H-M   'P 1'
#
loop_
_entity.id
_entity.type
_entity.pdbx_description
1 polymer ?
#
loop_
_entity_poly.entity_id
_entity_poly.type
_entity_poly.pdbx_seq_one_letter_code
_entity_poly.pdbx_strand_id
1 'polypeptide(L)'
;MGKMNLFIDANIFLDFYHLSGGDIEELKKLVALIEEGDITLYSCRQLIEEVRRNRDSKISDALREFKKASFKVSFPAFCKSYEEYAEIQDFLKKANTKHSELLAKSTVDIQANGLKADELIAGLFSKAKDIPVTKAIFDRATKRFRMGNPPGKKKVTIGDELNWESILAGVPEGEDLHFVSGDGDYASTVVPEAMNAFLDEEWASKKKSNLNFYKSITDFFKKNFPDIKLASDIKTNKLIEKLASSWSFATTHSIIAELSKLTDFSKVQAEELINILDLNSQVYWIIEDNDVSDFYKHIYDKYADVVSDELKTSLESKLFPAPEAPNPDDDEIPF
;
A
#
# COMPACT_ATOMS: atom_id res chain seq x y z
N MET A 1 4.37 0.68 26.62
CA MET A 1 5.38 0.43 25.58
C MET A 1 6.42 1.54 25.65
N GLY A 2 7.65 1.33 25.18
CA GLY A 2 8.61 2.44 25.05
C GLY A 2 8.14 3.41 23.97
N LYS A 3 8.41 4.70 24.15
CA LYS A 3 8.05 5.75 23.17
C LYS A 3 8.85 5.56 21.88
N MET A 4 8.18 5.35 20.75
CA MET A 4 8.82 5.16 19.44
C MET A 4 9.03 6.50 18.74
N ASN A 5 10.21 6.73 18.16
CA ASN A 5 10.45 7.91 17.31
C ASN A 5 10.13 7.56 15.86
N LEU A 6 9.38 8.42 15.19
CA LEU A 6 8.92 8.21 13.82
C LEU A 6 9.24 9.43 12.96
N PHE A 7 9.76 9.18 11.76
CA PHE A 7 9.82 10.15 10.67
C PHE A 7 9.10 9.56 9.46
N ILE A 8 8.29 10.39 8.81
CA ILE A 8 7.54 10.03 7.61
C ILE A 8 7.93 11.00 6.51
N ASP A 9 8.34 10.46 5.39
CA ASP A 9 8.74 11.22 4.22
C ASP A 9 7.54 11.87 3.51
N ALA A 10 7.79 12.93 2.74
CA ALA A 10 6.77 13.70 2.05
C ALA A 10 5.94 12.84 1.09
N ASN A 11 6.58 11.87 0.42
CA ASN A 11 5.91 11.00 -0.54
C ASN A 11 4.76 10.21 0.11
N ILE A 12 4.97 9.72 1.34
CA ILE A 12 3.96 8.96 2.10
C ILE A 12 2.76 9.85 2.44
N PHE A 13 3.01 11.08 2.90
CA PHE A 13 1.94 12.05 3.14
C PHE A 13 1.14 12.35 1.87
N LEU A 14 1.85 12.46 0.74
CA LEU A 14 1.25 12.78 -0.56
C LEU A 14 0.44 11.61 -1.14
N ASP A 15 0.79 10.38 -0.81
CA ASP A 15 0.04 9.19 -1.22
C ASP A 15 -1.36 9.16 -0.58
N PHE A 16 -1.53 9.78 0.61
CA PHE A 16 -2.85 10.05 1.19
C PHE A 16 -3.70 11.09 0.45
N TYR A 17 -3.32 11.55 -0.75
CA TYR A 17 -4.26 12.26 -1.63
C TYR A 17 -4.86 11.35 -2.71
N HIS A 18 -4.39 10.10 -2.82
CA HIS A 18 -4.98 9.06 -3.67
C HIS A 18 -6.00 8.18 -2.91
N LEU A 19 -6.46 8.66 -1.75
CA LEU A 19 -7.17 7.90 -0.72
C LEU A 19 -8.17 6.87 -1.25
N SER A 20 -7.95 5.64 -0.81
CA SER A 20 -9.03 4.71 -0.51
C SER A 20 -9.57 4.97 0.90
N GLY A 21 -10.76 4.43 1.21
CA GLY A 21 -11.30 4.52 2.58
C GLY A 21 -10.40 3.88 3.65
N GLY A 22 -9.54 2.93 3.27
CA GLY A 22 -8.61 2.26 4.19
C GLY A 22 -7.46 3.17 4.63
N ASP A 23 -6.90 3.96 3.71
CA ASP A 23 -5.75 4.84 3.98
C ASP A 23 -6.10 5.92 5.02
N ILE A 24 -7.34 6.44 4.97
CA ILE A 24 -7.85 7.39 5.98
C ILE A 24 -7.88 6.77 7.39
N GLU A 25 -8.30 5.51 7.52
CA GLU A 25 -8.38 4.86 8.84
C GLU A 25 -6.99 4.55 9.40
N GLU A 26 -6.01 4.26 8.55
CA GLU A 26 -4.61 4.11 8.96
C GLU A 26 -4.03 5.44 9.46
N LEU A 27 -4.32 6.55 8.78
CA LEU A 27 -3.90 7.87 9.21
C LEU A 27 -4.51 8.26 10.57
N LYS A 28 -5.78 7.91 10.82
CA LYS A 28 -6.42 8.12 12.12
C LYS A 28 -5.78 7.32 13.25
N LYS A 29 -5.38 6.07 13.00
CA LYS A 29 -4.65 5.26 13.99
C LYS A 29 -3.31 5.88 14.34
N LEU A 30 -2.60 6.43 13.34
CA LEU A 30 -1.36 7.16 13.60
C LEU A 30 -1.61 8.36 14.52
N VAL A 31 -2.67 9.14 14.27
CA VAL A 31 -3.05 10.27 15.14
C VAL A 31 -3.29 9.80 16.57
N ALA A 32 -4.05 8.71 16.76
CA ALA A 32 -4.33 8.15 18.09
C ALA A 32 -3.05 7.74 18.84
N LEU A 33 -2.13 7.02 18.18
CA LEU A 33 -0.86 6.59 18.79
C LEU A 33 0.05 7.76 19.18
N ILE A 34 -0.01 8.87 18.43
CA ILE A 34 0.72 10.10 18.78
C ILE A 34 0.07 10.78 19.99
N GLU A 35 -1.27 10.80 20.06
CA GLU A 35 -2.02 11.38 21.18
C GLU A 35 -1.86 10.59 22.49
N GLU A 36 -1.81 9.26 22.40
CA GLU A 36 -1.56 8.36 23.53
C GLU A 36 -0.09 8.40 23.99
N GLY A 37 0.80 8.97 23.18
CA GLY A 37 2.21 9.16 23.50
C GLY A 37 3.10 7.96 23.18
N ASP A 38 2.55 6.93 22.52
CA ASP A 38 3.32 5.77 22.04
C ASP A 38 4.28 6.14 20.90
N ILE A 39 3.91 7.15 20.08
CA ILE A 39 4.73 7.64 18.97
C ILE A 39 5.10 9.12 19.14
N THR A 40 6.37 9.44 18.94
CA THR A 40 6.86 10.80 18.68
C THR A 40 7.12 10.97 17.20
N LEU A 41 6.19 11.64 16.50
CA LEU A 41 6.40 12.02 15.11
C LEU A 41 7.34 13.24 15.04
N TYR A 42 8.44 13.14 14.31
CA TYR A 42 9.32 14.27 14.02
C TYR A 42 8.95 14.89 12.68
N SER A 43 9.02 16.22 12.62
CA SER A 43 8.83 16.97 11.38
C SER A 43 9.83 18.12 11.32
N CYS A 44 9.97 18.71 10.14
CA CYS A 44 10.70 19.95 9.96
C CYS A 44 10.01 20.81 8.91
N ARG A 45 10.39 22.09 8.85
CA ARG A 45 9.79 23.03 7.90
C ARG A 45 9.91 22.59 6.43
N GLN A 46 11.04 21.97 6.04
CA GLN A 46 11.24 21.49 4.67
C GLN A 46 10.20 20.44 4.29
N LEU A 47 9.99 19.43 5.14
CA LEU A 47 8.97 18.38 4.95
C LEU A 47 7.56 18.99 4.78
N ILE A 48 7.17 19.91 5.67
CA ILE A 48 5.85 20.55 5.63
C ILE A 48 5.66 21.33 4.32
N GLU A 49 6.66 22.11 3.92
CA GLU A 49 6.61 22.91 2.69
C GLU A 49 6.63 22.03 1.44
N GLU A 50 7.28 20.87 1.49
CA GLU A 50 7.30 19.90 0.41
C GLU A 50 5.94 19.24 0.18
N VAL A 51 5.29 18.77 1.25
CA VAL A 51 3.92 18.25 1.15
C VAL A 51 2.99 19.32 0.59
N ARG A 52 3.08 20.56 1.08
CA ARG A 52 2.25 21.68 0.57
C ARG A 52 2.51 21.97 -0.92
N ARG A 53 3.76 22.01 -1.35
CA ARG A 53 4.14 22.32 -2.74
C ARG A 53 3.68 21.24 -3.71
N ASN A 54 3.73 19.97 -3.30
CA ASN A 54 3.40 18.83 -4.16
C ASN A 54 1.93 18.40 -4.07
N ARG A 55 1.19 18.89 -3.07
CA ARG A 55 -0.24 18.59 -2.83
C ARG A 55 -1.09 18.68 -4.09
N ASP A 56 -1.13 19.87 -4.71
CA ASP A 56 -2.04 20.13 -5.83
C ASP A 56 -1.69 19.29 -7.05
N SER A 57 -0.39 19.02 -7.27
CA SER A 57 0.07 18.11 -8.32
C SER A 57 -0.48 16.70 -8.09
N LYS A 58 -0.39 16.18 -6.85
CA LYS A 58 -0.90 14.83 -6.56
C LYS A 58 -2.41 14.72 -6.61
N ILE A 59 -3.13 15.72 -6.11
CA ILE A 59 -4.59 15.76 -6.26
C ILE A 59 -4.98 15.81 -7.74
N SER A 60 -4.26 16.59 -8.55
CA SER A 60 -4.51 16.67 -9.99
C SER A 60 -4.27 15.32 -10.69
N ASP A 61 -3.22 14.60 -10.30
CA ASP A 61 -2.93 13.25 -10.80
C ASP A 61 -4.06 12.27 -10.44
N ALA A 62 -4.49 12.26 -9.18
CA ALA A 62 -5.60 11.43 -8.70
C ALA A 62 -6.92 11.73 -9.41
N LEU A 63 -7.19 13.01 -9.71
CA LEU A 63 -8.41 13.44 -10.41
C LEU A 63 -8.37 13.28 -11.93
N ARG A 64 -7.22 12.94 -12.52
CA ARG A 64 -7.04 13.00 -13.99
C ARG A 64 -8.04 12.13 -14.74
N GLU A 65 -8.16 10.87 -14.35
CA GLU A 65 -9.08 9.93 -15.01
C GLU A 65 -10.53 10.18 -14.60
N PHE A 66 -10.76 10.62 -13.35
CA PHE A 66 -12.09 11.01 -12.89
C PHE A 66 -12.64 12.20 -13.69
N LYS A 67 -11.82 13.22 -14.00
CA LYS A 67 -12.22 14.37 -14.84
C LYS A 67 -12.55 13.99 -16.28
N LYS A 68 -11.83 13.01 -16.84
CA LYS A 68 -12.04 12.54 -18.22
C LYS A 68 -13.24 11.61 -18.36
N ALA A 69 -13.69 10.99 -17.27
CA ALA A 69 -14.77 10.04 -17.29
C ALA A 69 -16.05 10.67 -17.87
N SER A 70 -16.61 10.03 -18.89
CA SER A 70 -17.91 10.36 -19.45
C SER A 70 -18.65 9.05 -19.68
N PHE A 71 -19.75 8.87 -18.97
CA PHE A 71 -20.54 7.63 -19.03
C PHE A 71 -21.34 7.65 -20.33
N LYS A 72 -20.82 6.95 -21.35
CA LYS A 72 -21.40 6.84 -22.68
C LYS A 72 -21.36 5.39 -23.13
N VAL A 73 -22.42 4.95 -23.79
CA VAL A 73 -22.51 3.64 -24.44
C VAL A 73 -22.93 3.85 -25.89
N SER A 74 -22.28 3.15 -26.81
CA SER A 74 -22.67 3.13 -28.22
C SER A 74 -23.67 2.01 -28.44
N PHE A 75 -24.82 2.34 -29.03
CA PHE A 75 -25.88 1.37 -29.30
C PHE A 75 -26.01 1.14 -30.81
N PRO A 76 -26.10 -0.13 -31.25
CA PRO A 76 -26.59 -0.45 -32.59
C PRO A 76 -27.95 0.18 -32.88
N ALA A 77 -28.23 0.51 -34.14
CA ALA A 77 -29.45 1.22 -34.51
C ALA A 77 -30.74 0.49 -34.12
N PHE A 78 -30.74 -0.85 -34.17
CA PHE A 78 -31.88 -1.68 -33.80
C PHE A 78 -32.19 -1.65 -32.31
N CYS A 79 -31.24 -1.29 -31.44
CA CYS A 79 -31.49 -1.19 -30.01
C CYS A 79 -32.48 -0.06 -29.65
N LYS A 80 -32.65 0.93 -30.53
CA LYS A 80 -33.52 2.08 -30.30
C LYS A 80 -35.02 1.75 -30.24
N SER A 81 -35.41 0.55 -30.69
CA SER A 81 -36.81 0.11 -30.63
C SER A 81 -37.20 -0.51 -29.29
N TYR A 82 -36.24 -0.76 -28.41
CA TYR A 82 -36.47 -1.37 -27.11
C TYR A 82 -36.62 -0.29 -26.03
N GLU A 83 -37.47 -0.52 -25.03
CA GLU A 83 -37.74 0.44 -23.95
C GLU A 83 -36.50 0.65 -23.06
N GLU A 84 -35.72 -0.43 -22.87
CA GLU A 84 -34.48 -0.44 -22.09
C GLU A 84 -33.44 0.57 -22.63
N TYR A 85 -33.45 0.84 -23.94
CA TYR A 85 -32.57 1.87 -24.52
C TYR A 85 -32.84 3.26 -23.93
N ALA A 86 -34.11 3.62 -23.77
CA ALA A 86 -34.50 4.90 -23.21
C ALA A 86 -34.13 4.99 -21.72
N GLU A 87 -34.35 3.91 -20.97
CA GLU A 87 -33.98 3.83 -19.54
C GLU A 87 -32.47 3.96 -19.34
N ILE A 88 -31.66 3.23 -20.12
CA ILE A 88 -30.19 3.31 -20.01
C ILE A 88 -29.70 4.72 -20.36
N GLN A 89 -30.25 5.36 -21.39
CA GLN A 89 -29.91 6.75 -21.74
C GLN A 89 -30.21 7.72 -20.57
N ASP A 90 -31.37 7.57 -19.91
CA ASP A 90 -31.71 8.40 -18.75
C ASP A 90 -30.78 8.16 -17.56
N PHE A 91 -30.45 6.90 -17.26
CA PHE A 91 -29.47 6.57 -16.22
C PHE A 91 -28.09 7.14 -16.52
N LEU A 92 -27.61 7.05 -17.77
CA LEU A 92 -26.34 7.65 -18.18
C LEU A 92 -26.36 9.18 -18.04
N LYS A 93 -27.48 9.84 -18.37
CA LYS A 93 -27.64 11.28 -18.18
C LYS A 93 -27.62 11.67 -16.69
N LYS A 94 -28.32 10.93 -15.84
CA LYS A 94 -28.31 11.12 -14.38
C LYS A 94 -26.92 10.91 -13.80
N ALA A 95 -26.21 9.86 -14.24
CA ALA A 95 -24.85 9.57 -13.82
C ALA A 95 -23.88 10.70 -14.20
N ASN A 96 -23.91 11.17 -15.45
CA ASN A 96 -23.07 12.31 -15.89
C ASN A 96 -23.39 13.61 -15.14
N THR A 97 -24.66 13.83 -14.78
CA THR A 97 -25.06 14.98 -13.96
C THR A 97 -24.46 14.88 -12.55
N LYS A 98 -24.61 13.73 -11.89
CA LYS A 98 -24.04 13.48 -10.56
C LYS A 98 -22.51 13.53 -10.54
N HIS A 99 -21.87 13.06 -11.60
CA HIS A 99 -20.43 13.16 -11.81
C HIS A 99 -19.96 14.61 -11.88
N SER A 100 -20.66 15.44 -12.66
CA SER A 100 -20.36 16.87 -12.76
C SER A 100 -20.58 17.61 -11.42
N GLU A 101 -21.66 17.30 -10.70
CA GLU A 101 -21.92 17.83 -9.36
C GLU A 101 -20.82 17.44 -8.36
N LEU A 102 -20.41 16.18 -8.36
CA LEU A 102 -19.35 15.68 -7.49
C LEU A 102 -18.01 16.36 -7.81
N LEU A 103 -17.66 16.47 -9.10
CA LEU A 103 -16.44 17.14 -9.52
C LEU A 103 -16.43 18.62 -9.09
N ALA A 104 -17.56 19.32 -9.21
CA ALA A 104 -17.69 20.70 -8.76
C ALA A 104 -17.50 20.82 -7.24
N LYS A 105 -18.16 19.96 -6.45
CA LYS A 105 -17.99 19.94 -4.99
C LYS A 105 -16.56 19.65 -4.57
N SER A 106 -15.96 18.58 -5.10
CA SER A 106 -14.57 18.24 -4.80
C SER A 106 -13.60 19.35 -5.18
N THR A 107 -13.85 20.07 -6.29
CA THR A 107 -13.01 21.21 -6.69
C THR A 107 -13.07 22.35 -5.69
N VAL A 108 -14.26 22.66 -5.13
CA VAL A 108 -14.41 23.65 -4.07
C VAL A 108 -13.64 23.23 -2.82
N ASP A 109 -13.77 21.98 -2.39
CA ASP A 109 -13.07 21.46 -1.20
C ASP A 109 -11.54 21.48 -1.40
N ILE A 110 -11.06 21.14 -2.60
CA ILE A 110 -9.63 21.17 -2.95
C ILE A 110 -9.07 22.60 -2.85
N GLN A 111 -9.78 23.58 -3.39
CA GLN A 111 -9.39 25.00 -3.35
C GLN A 111 -9.41 25.56 -1.93
N ALA A 112 -10.31 25.07 -1.09
CA ALA A 112 -10.42 25.47 0.32
C ALA A 112 -9.42 24.75 1.24
N ASN A 113 -8.59 23.83 0.72
CA ASN A 113 -7.80 22.89 1.54
C ASN A 113 -8.65 22.12 2.57
N GLY A 114 -9.88 21.78 2.18
CA GLY A 114 -10.88 21.13 3.03
C GLY A 114 -11.05 19.65 2.76
N LEU A 115 -10.10 18.98 2.10
CA LEU A 115 -10.16 17.53 2.01
C LEU A 115 -9.88 16.91 3.37
N LYS A 116 -10.49 15.75 3.64
CA LYS A 116 -10.24 15.00 4.87
C LYS A 116 -8.75 14.68 5.11
N ALA A 117 -8.00 14.45 4.03
CA ALA A 117 -6.55 14.27 4.10
C ALA A 117 -5.84 15.54 4.60
N ASP A 118 -6.27 16.72 4.16
CA ASP A 118 -5.69 18.00 4.59
C ASP A 118 -5.84 18.18 6.10
N GLU A 119 -7.05 17.93 6.62
CA GLU A 119 -7.36 18.04 8.04
C GLU A 119 -6.47 17.11 8.89
N LEU A 120 -6.33 15.85 8.46
CA LEU A 120 -5.55 14.85 9.19
C LEU A 120 -4.05 15.13 9.12
N ILE A 121 -3.52 15.47 7.94
CA ILE A 121 -2.09 15.79 7.75
C ILE A 121 -1.73 17.07 8.54
N ALA A 122 -2.57 18.10 8.49
CA ALA A 122 -2.39 19.30 9.30
C ALA A 122 -2.42 18.98 10.81
N GLY A 123 -3.35 18.11 11.22
CA GLY A 123 -3.44 17.59 12.58
C GLY A 123 -2.15 16.89 13.03
N LEU A 124 -1.59 16.02 12.19
CA LEU A 124 -0.32 15.34 12.46
C LEU A 124 0.84 16.31 12.60
N PHE A 125 0.99 17.25 11.66
CA PHE A 125 2.07 18.24 11.75
C PHE A 125 1.93 19.17 12.95
N SER A 126 0.70 19.48 13.40
CA SER A 126 0.48 20.28 14.62
C SER A 126 0.92 19.57 15.91
N LYS A 127 0.92 18.24 15.91
CA LYS A 127 1.32 17.38 17.03
C LYS A 127 2.75 16.88 16.92
N ALA A 128 3.35 16.97 15.73
CA ALA A 128 4.71 16.56 15.50
C ALA A 128 5.70 17.41 16.29
N LYS A 129 6.78 16.79 16.73
CA LYS A 129 7.94 17.47 17.29
C LYS A 129 8.70 18.16 16.16
N ASP A 130 8.49 19.47 16.05
CA ASP A 130 9.16 20.31 15.06
C ASP A 130 10.67 20.39 15.32
N ILE A 131 11.45 20.19 14.27
CA ILE A 131 12.88 20.39 14.24
C ILE A 131 13.16 21.65 13.43
N PRO A 132 13.56 22.76 14.07
CA PRO A 132 13.84 24.01 13.37
C PRO A 132 15.00 23.85 12.39
N VAL A 133 14.77 24.22 11.13
CA VAL A 133 15.82 24.25 10.11
C VAL A 133 16.73 25.46 10.35
N THR A 134 17.81 25.24 11.09
CA THR A 134 18.81 26.27 11.39
C THR A 134 19.78 26.48 10.23
N LYS A 135 20.51 27.61 10.22
CA LYS A 135 21.62 27.83 9.28
C LYS A 135 22.64 26.69 9.29
N ALA A 136 22.94 26.13 10.48
CA ALA A 136 23.88 25.03 10.60
C ALA A 136 23.37 23.75 9.91
N ILE A 137 22.08 23.43 10.04
CA ILE A 137 21.45 22.31 9.33
C ILE A 137 21.51 22.56 7.82
N PHE A 138 21.17 23.78 7.38
CA PHE A 138 21.20 24.16 5.97
C PHE A 138 22.62 24.07 5.37
N ASP A 139 23.63 24.55 6.08
CA ASP A 139 25.03 24.49 5.63
C ASP A 139 25.52 23.04 5.53
N ARG A 140 25.12 22.16 6.47
CA ARG A 140 25.43 20.72 6.40
C ARG A 140 24.73 20.03 5.24
N ALA A 141 23.45 20.32 5.02
CA ALA A 141 22.70 19.77 3.89
C ALA A 141 23.30 20.20 2.54
N THR A 142 23.68 21.47 2.44
CA THR A 142 24.39 22.00 1.25
C THR A 142 25.73 21.30 1.03
N LYS A 143 26.49 21.07 2.11
CA LYS A 143 27.76 20.34 2.04
C LYS A 143 27.54 18.89 1.60
N ARG A 144 26.58 18.19 2.19
CA ARG A 144 26.20 16.80 1.86
C ARG A 144 25.90 16.66 0.37
N PHE A 145 25.02 17.52 -0.15
CA PHE A 145 24.66 17.57 -1.56
C PHE A 145 25.89 17.79 -2.46
N ARG A 146 26.74 18.78 -2.14
CA ARG A 146 27.95 19.09 -2.93
C ARG A 146 29.01 17.98 -2.90
N MET A 147 29.05 17.20 -1.83
CA MET A 147 29.93 16.03 -1.72
C MET A 147 29.37 14.80 -2.44
N GLY A 148 28.10 14.82 -2.85
CA GLY A 148 27.41 13.67 -3.45
C GLY A 148 27.03 12.59 -2.44
N ASN A 149 26.93 12.94 -1.17
CA ASN A 149 26.50 12.02 -0.12
C ASN A 149 24.96 11.90 -0.14
N PRO A 150 24.38 10.70 0.04
CA PRO A 150 22.92 10.53 0.11
C PRO A 150 22.35 11.20 1.38
N PRO A 151 21.02 11.36 1.53
CA PRO A 151 19.99 11.06 0.51
C PRO A 151 19.98 12.11 -0.60
N GLY A 152 19.35 11.78 -1.72
CA GLY A 152 19.12 12.70 -2.83
C GLY A 152 19.77 12.28 -4.16
N LYS A 153 19.20 12.79 -5.26
CA LYS A 153 19.71 12.58 -6.64
C LYS A 153 20.60 13.75 -7.08
N LYS A 154 21.19 13.64 -8.27
CA LYS A 154 21.83 14.75 -9.01
C LYS A 154 20.82 15.82 -9.47
N LYS A 155 19.89 16.22 -8.61
CA LYS A 155 18.96 17.33 -8.80
C LYS A 155 19.62 18.63 -8.33
N VAL A 156 18.95 19.76 -8.54
CA VAL A 156 19.45 21.10 -8.15
C VAL A 156 18.98 21.52 -6.75
N THR A 157 18.26 20.64 -6.04
CA THR A 157 17.55 20.91 -4.78
C THR A 157 18.15 20.09 -3.64
N ILE A 158 18.11 20.63 -2.42
CA ILE A 158 18.68 20.00 -1.21
C ILE A 158 17.60 19.51 -0.21
N GLY A 159 16.42 19.13 -0.71
CA GLY A 159 15.24 18.84 0.12
C GLY A 159 15.44 17.64 1.03
N ASP A 160 15.83 16.51 0.44
CA ASP A 160 16.05 15.25 1.16
C ASP A 160 17.22 15.37 2.14
N GLU A 161 18.27 16.09 1.74
CA GLU A 161 19.43 16.40 2.56
C GLU A 161 19.04 17.25 3.77
N LEU A 162 18.15 18.24 3.60
CA LEU A 162 17.63 19.06 4.69
C LEU A 162 16.77 18.25 5.65
N ASN A 163 15.91 17.37 5.14
CA ASN A 163 15.10 16.47 5.97
C ASN A 163 16.03 15.59 6.83
N TRP A 164 17.01 14.95 6.20
CA TRP A 164 17.95 14.07 6.89
C TRP A 164 18.82 14.79 7.92
N GLU A 165 19.41 15.93 7.57
CA GLU A 165 20.23 16.72 8.51
C GLU A 165 19.42 17.31 9.66
N SER A 166 18.12 17.52 9.47
CA SER A 166 17.19 17.92 10.53
C SER A 166 16.98 16.75 11.50
N ILE A 167 16.65 15.56 11.01
CA ILE A 167 16.45 14.37 11.86
C ILE A 167 17.73 14.03 12.63
N LEU A 168 18.90 14.07 11.96
CA LEU A 168 20.20 13.90 12.61
C LEU A 168 20.48 14.95 13.70
N ALA A 169 19.86 16.13 13.65
CA ALA A 169 20.00 17.13 14.69
C ALA A 169 18.95 17.00 15.80
N GLY A 170 17.72 16.59 15.46
CA GLY A 170 16.56 16.68 16.35
C GLY A 170 16.23 15.43 17.15
N VAL A 171 16.54 14.24 16.64
CA VAL A 171 16.31 12.98 17.37
C VAL A 171 17.40 12.79 18.43
N PRO A 172 17.08 12.41 19.68
CA PRO A 172 18.08 12.20 20.72
C PRO A 172 19.09 11.08 20.39
N GLU A 173 20.29 11.18 20.94
CA GLU A 173 21.29 10.10 20.87
C GLU A 173 20.85 8.90 21.72
N GLY A 174 21.09 7.68 21.24
CA GLY A 174 20.71 6.43 21.89
C GLY A 174 19.27 6.01 21.67
N GLU A 175 18.46 6.80 20.96
CA GLU A 175 17.08 6.45 20.64
C GLU A 175 16.94 5.98 19.19
N ASP A 176 16.31 4.82 19.00
CA ASP A 176 16.02 4.28 17.67
C ASP A 176 15.05 5.19 16.90
N LEU A 177 15.17 5.19 15.58
CA LEU A 177 14.25 5.89 14.69
C LEU A 177 13.57 4.90 13.75
N HIS A 178 12.26 5.07 13.60
CA HIS A 178 11.45 4.43 12.57
C HIS A 178 11.27 5.42 11.42
N PHE A 179 11.69 5.04 10.22
CA PHE A 179 11.72 5.89 9.04
C PHE A 179 10.83 5.28 7.96
N VAL A 180 9.81 6.02 7.55
CA VAL A 180 8.86 5.57 6.53
C VAL A 180 9.03 6.40 5.26
N SER A 181 9.46 5.77 4.16
CA SER A 181 9.54 6.39 2.85
C SER A 181 9.36 5.37 1.74
N GLY A 182 8.58 5.74 0.74
CA GLY A 182 8.44 4.98 -0.49
C GLY A 182 9.46 5.38 -1.54
N ASP A 183 10.23 6.44 -1.31
CA ASP A 183 11.25 6.91 -2.25
C ASP A 183 12.49 5.98 -2.22
N GLY A 184 13.07 5.80 -3.40
CA GLY A 184 14.33 5.08 -3.57
C GLY A 184 15.53 5.87 -3.04
N ASP A 185 15.40 7.19 -2.82
CA ASP A 185 16.51 8.06 -2.41
C ASP A 185 17.03 7.76 -0.99
N TYR A 186 16.20 7.16 -0.15
CA TYR A 186 16.55 6.68 1.18
C TYR A 186 16.86 5.18 1.21
N ALA A 187 16.51 4.44 0.15
CA ALA A 187 16.60 2.99 0.12
C ALA A 187 17.93 2.47 -0.43
N SER A 188 18.25 1.22 -0.12
CA SER A 188 19.37 0.52 -0.73
C SER A 188 19.08 0.19 -2.19
N THR A 189 20.09 0.39 -3.04
CA THR A 189 20.01 0.04 -4.47
C THR A 189 20.03 -1.48 -4.71
N VAL A 190 20.47 -2.26 -3.71
CA VAL A 190 20.58 -3.74 -3.81
C VAL A 190 19.37 -4.41 -3.17
N VAL A 191 18.91 -3.89 -2.03
CA VAL A 191 17.78 -4.42 -1.27
C VAL A 191 16.79 -3.26 -1.07
N PRO A 192 15.80 -3.09 -1.96
CA PRO A 192 14.89 -1.93 -1.91
C PRO A 192 14.19 -1.74 -0.57
N GLU A 193 13.95 -2.82 0.17
CA GLU A 193 13.31 -2.83 1.50
C GLU A 193 14.24 -2.42 2.66
N ALA A 194 15.52 -2.23 2.40
CA ALA A 194 16.49 -1.79 3.40
C ALA A 194 16.84 -0.31 3.22
N MET A 195 17.24 0.33 4.31
CA MET A 195 17.84 1.68 4.25
C MET A 195 19.11 1.65 3.40
N ASN A 196 19.42 2.76 2.74
CA ASN A 196 20.73 2.99 2.16
C ASN A 196 21.84 2.79 3.20
N ALA A 197 22.81 1.92 2.89
CA ALA A 197 23.88 1.55 3.83
C ALA A 197 24.69 2.74 4.36
N PHE A 198 24.92 3.77 3.55
CA PHE A 198 25.62 4.98 3.99
C PHE A 198 24.84 5.74 5.07
N LEU A 199 23.51 5.82 4.90
CA LEU A 199 22.64 6.51 5.86
C LEU A 199 22.50 5.71 7.15
N ASP A 200 22.42 4.38 7.04
CA ASP A 200 22.36 3.46 8.17
C ASP A 200 23.65 3.52 9.02
N GLU A 201 24.82 3.42 8.37
CA GLU A 201 26.12 3.55 9.05
C GLU A 201 26.31 4.93 9.69
N GLU A 202 25.90 6.00 8.99
CA GLU A 202 25.97 7.35 9.53
C GLU A 202 25.09 7.51 10.77
N TRP A 203 23.87 6.96 10.72
CA TRP A 203 22.95 6.98 11.85
C TRP A 203 23.54 6.22 13.04
N ALA A 204 23.97 4.98 12.85
CA ALA A 204 24.58 4.17 13.89
C ALA A 204 25.80 4.87 14.51
N SER A 205 26.64 5.50 13.70
CA SER A 205 27.83 6.23 14.17
C SER A 205 27.49 7.49 14.98
N LYS A 206 26.56 8.32 14.48
CA LYS A 206 26.25 9.63 15.09
C LYS A 206 25.23 9.54 16.22
N LYS A 207 24.28 8.61 16.13
CA LYS A 207 23.18 8.44 17.07
C LYS A 207 23.35 7.27 18.01
N LYS A 208 24.27 6.33 17.71
CA LYS A 208 24.49 5.14 18.54
C LYS A 208 23.19 4.37 18.82
N SER A 209 22.33 4.33 17.81
CA SER A 209 21.02 3.69 17.82
C SER A 209 20.71 3.12 16.44
N ASN A 210 19.61 2.38 16.32
CA ASN A 210 19.21 1.71 15.09
C ASN A 210 18.23 2.55 14.28
N LEU A 211 18.31 2.37 12.96
CA LEU A 211 17.34 2.90 12.02
C LEU A 211 16.49 1.76 11.47
N ASN A 212 15.17 1.87 11.61
CA ASN A 212 14.22 0.89 11.09
C ASN A 212 13.48 1.49 9.92
N PHE A 213 13.67 0.94 8.72
CA PHE A 213 13.12 1.47 7.48
C PHE A 213 11.85 0.72 7.05
N TYR A 214 10.88 1.45 6.50
CA TYR A 214 9.59 0.94 6.04
C TYR A 214 9.17 1.64 4.74
N LYS A 215 8.58 0.91 3.80
CA LYS A 215 8.06 1.47 2.54
C LYS A 215 6.70 2.14 2.68
N SER A 216 5.90 1.70 3.65
CA SER A 216 4.57 2.22 3.90
C SER A 216 4.25 2.32 5.40
N ILE A 217 3.22 3.11 5.72
CA ILE A 217 2.69 3.17 7.09
C ILE A 217 2.05 1.84 7.50
N THR A 218 1.49 1.10 6.55
CA THR A 218 0.93 -0.22 6.78
C THR A 218 2.02 -1.20 7.27
N ASP A 219 3.21 -1.21 6.63
CA ASP A 219 4.34 -2.06 7.03
C ASP A 219 4.86 -1.69 8.43
N PHE A 220 4.91 -0.38 8.70
CA PHE A 220 5.25 0.14 10.01
C PHE A 220 4.30 -0.37 11.09
N PHE A 221 2.99 -0.35 10.84
CA PHE A 221 2.01 -0.86 11.80
C PHE A 221 2.06 -2.38 11.94
N LYS A 222 2.15 -3.15 10.85
CA LYS A 222 2.23 -4.61 10.93
C LYS A 222 3.39 -5.09 11.80
N LYS A 223 4.54 -4.41 11.71
CA LYS A 223 5.75 -4.80 12.46
C LYS A 223 5.74 -4.32 13.92
N ASN A 224 5.28 -3.10 14.18
CA ASN A 224 5.40 -2.48 15.51
C ASN A 224 4.11 -2.55 16.35
N PHE A 225 2.97 -2.73 15.70
CA PHE A 225 1.63 -2.75 16.30
C PHE A 225 0.76 -3.87 15.68
N PRO A 226 1.19 -5.14 15.75
CA PRO A 226 0.51 -6.26 15.09
C PRO A 226 -0.93 -6.48 15.58
N ASP A 227 -1.26 -6.03 16.79
CA ASP A 227 -2.60 -6.14 17.37
C ASP A 227 -3.57 -5.06 16.86
N ILE A 228 -3.07 -4.03 16.17
CA ILE A 228 -3.93 -3.02 15.55
C ILE A 228 -4.58 -3.61 14.31
N LYS A 229 -5.91 -3.73 14.33
CA LYS A 229 -6.69 -4.17 13.16
C LYS A 229 -6.55 -3.18 12.01
N LEU A 230 -5.74 -3.49 10.99
CA LEU A 230 -5.53 -2.64 9.81
C LEU A 230 -6.71 -2.64 8.85
N ALA A 231 -6.94 -1.53 8.17
CA ALA A 231 -8.02 -1.44 7.20
C ALA A 231 -7.70 -2.29 5.95
N SER A 232 -6.41 -2.35 5.58
CA SER A 232 -5.88 -3.31 4.62
C SER A 232 -6.31 -4.74 4.97
N ASP A 233 -6.16 -5.16 6.22
CA ASP A 233 -6.43 -6.54 6.64
C ASP A 233 -7.92 -6.85 6.61
N ILE A 234 -8.78 -5.88 6.97
CA ILE A 234 -10.24 -6.03 6.82
C ILE A 234 -10.62 -6.21 5.35
N LYS A 235 -9.99 -5.45 4.43
CA LYS A 235 -10.27 -5.57 3.00
C LYS A 235 -9.79 -6.92 2.46
N THR A 236 -8.59 -7.36 2.84
CA THR A 236 -8.03 -8.66 2.49
C THR A 236 -8.93 -9.79 2.99
N ASN A 237 -9.34 -9.75 4.26
CA ASN A 237 -10.24 -10.75 4.83
C ASN A 237 -11.58 -10.81 4.09
N LYS A 238 -12.15 -9.66 3.67
CA LYS A 238 -13.35 -9.65 2.83
C LYS A 238 -13.14 -10.28 1.45
N LEU A 239 -11.95 -10.16 0.86
CA LEU A 239 -11.63 -10.84 -0.40
C LEU A 239 -11.49 -12.35 -0.20
N ILE A 240 -10.86 -12.78 0.90
CA ILE A 240 -10.76 -14.18 1.30
C ILE A 240 -12.15 -14.77 1.55
N GLU A 241 -13.01 -14.07 2.31
CA GLU A 241 -14.41 -14.47 2.53
C GLU A 241 -15.18 -14.61 1.20
N LYS A 242 -15.03 -13.64 0.29
CA LYS A 242 -15.65 -13.70 -1.04
C LYS A 242 -15.14 -14.87 -1.87
N LEU A 243 -13.84 -15.16 -1.82
CA LEU A 243 -13.24 -16.30 -2.52
C LEU A 243 -13.80 -17.62 -1.94
N ALA A 244 -13.83 -17.72 -0.61
CA ALA A 244 -14.39 -18.87 0.10
C ALA A 244 -15.86 -19.12 -0.27
N SER A 245 -16.64 -18.06 -0.46
CA SER A 245 -18.03 -18.12 -0.90
C SER A 245 -18.23 -17.97 -2.41
N SER A 246 -17.19 -18.15 -3.25
CA SER A 246 -17.35 -17.94 -4.70
C SER A 246 -18.28 -19.00 -5.30
N TRP A 247 -19.22 -18.55 -6.14
CA TRP A 247 -20.26 -19.41 -6.77
C TRP A 247 -20.06 -19.58 -8.29
N SER A 248 -19.03 -18.96 -8.88
CA SER A 248 -18.74 -19.09 -10.31
C SER A 248 -17.26 -18.89 -10.60
N PHE A 249 -16.74 -19.56 -11.64
CA PHE A 249 -15.36 -19.41 -12.08
C PHE A 249 -15.02 -17.96 -12.44
N ALA A 250 -15.91 -17.24 -13.12
CA ALA A 250 -15.71 -15.84 -13.45
C ALA A 250 -15.52 -14.96 -12.20
N THR A 251 -16.30 -15.21 -11.14
CA THR A 251 -16.16 -14.53 -9.86
C THR A 251 -14.83 -14.91 -9.19
N THR A 252 -14.45 -16.19 -9.23
CA THR A 252 -13.18 -16.68 -8.67
C THR A 252 -11.98 -16.00 -9.33
N HIS A 253 -11.90 -15.98 -10.66
CA HIS A 253 -10.81 -15.27 -11.38
C HIS A 253 -10.76 -13.79 -11.03
N SER A 254 -11.92 -13.11 -10.95
CA SER A 254 -11.95 -11.70 -10.57
C SER A 254 -11.40 -11.45 -9.16
N ILE A 255 -11.70 -12.34 -8.21
CA ILE A 255 -11.23 -12.21 -6.83
C ILE A 255 -9.74 -12.56 -6.74
N ILE A 256 -9.30 -13.63 -7.42
CA ILE A 256 -7.88 -14.01 -7.50
C ILE A 256 -7.06 -12.87 -8.12
N ALA A 257 -7.54 -12.24 -9.20
CA ALA A 257 -6.87 -11.08 -9.79
C ALA A 257 -6.77 -9.87 -8.84
N GLU A 258 -7.69 -9.71 -7.87
CA GLU A 258 -7.57 -8.70 -6.81
C GLU A 258 -6.60 -9.13 -5.70
N LEU A 259 -6.66 -10.39 -5.28
CA LEU A 259 -5.77 -10.97 -4.26
C LEU A 259 -4.31 -11.01 -4.73
N SER A 260 -4.05 -11.33 -6.00
CA SER A 260 -2.72 -11.37 -6.60
C SER A 260 -2.05 -9.99 -6.70
N LYS A 261 -2.79 -8.89 -6.49
CA LYS A 261 -2.21 -7.53 -6.39
C LYS A 261 -1.67 -7.25 -4.98
N LEU A 262 -2.03 -8.05 -3.99
CA LEU A 262 -1.54 -7.93 -2.62
C LEU A 262 -0.24 -8.71 -2.48
N THR A 263 0.78 -8.10 -1.88
CA THR A 263 2.12 -8.70 -1.78
C THR A 263 2.30 -9.57 -0.54
N ASP A 264 1.49 -9.36 0.50
CA ASP A 264 1.69 -9.96 1.83
C ASP A 264 0.40 -10.33 2.54
N PHE A 265 0.38 -11.53 3.12
CA PHE A 265 -0.69 -12.10 3.92
C PHE A 265 -0.16 -12.43 5.33
N SER A 266 -1.01 -12.29 6.34
CA SER A 266 -0.71 -12.84 7.67
C SER A 266 -0.73 -14.37 7.63
N LYS A 267 -0.09 -15.03 8.61
CA LYS A 267 -0.15 -16.49 8.73
C LYS A 267 -1.59 -17.00 8.68
N VAL A 268 -2.50 -16.38 9.45
CA VAL A 268 -3.91 -16.77 9.52
C VAL A 268 -4.59 -16.61 8.15
N GLN A 269 -4.33 -15.53 7.44
CA GLN A 269 -4.88 -15.31 6.10
C GLN A 269 -4.37 -16.33 5.08
N ALA A 270 -3.07 -16.68 5.14
CA ALA A 270 -2.50 -17.72 4.29
C ALA A 270 -3.12 -19.09 4.57
N GLU A 271 -3.30 -19.44 5.84
CA GLU A 271 -3.97 -20.69 6.25
C GLU A 271 -5.44 -20.72 5.77
N GLU A 272 -6.18 -19.61 5.88
CA GLU A 272 -7.54 -19.50 5.35
C GLU A 272 -7.58 -19.68 3.82
N LEU A 273 -6.66 -19.04 3.09
CA LEU A 273 -6.56 -19.18 1.62
C LEU A 273 -6.33 -20.63 1.19
N ILE A 274 -5.47 -21.36 1.89
CA ILE A 274 -5.21 -22.78 1.62
C ILE A 274 -6.46 -23.62 1.89
N ASN A 275 -7.12 -23.40 3.03
CA ASN A 275 -8.33 -24.13 3.41
C ASN A 275 -9.48 -23.95 2.41
N ILE A 276 -9.54 -22.82 1.69
CA ILE A 276 -10.57 -22.62 0.65
C ILE A 276 -10.50 -23.71 -0.43
N LEU A 277 -9.32 -24.23 -0.76
CA LEU A 277 -9.20 -25.33 -1.73
C LEU A 277 -9.86 -26.62 -1.24
N ASP A 278 -9.95 -26.83 0.07
CA ASP A 278 -10.62 -27.99 0.66
C ASP A 278 -12.13 -27.75 0.85
N LEU A 279 -12.52 -26.49 1.12
CA LEU A 279 -13.89 -26.13 1.48
C LEU A 279 -14.75 -25.70 0.29
N ASN A 280 -14.14 -25.20 -0.80
CA ASN A 280 -14.84 -24.74 -1.98
C ASN A 280 -14.34 -25.46 -3.24
N SER A 281 -15.11 -26.46 -3.65
CA SER A 281 -14.81 -27.26 -4.84
C SER A 281 -14.80 -26.44 -6.14
N GLN A 282 -15.52 -25.31 -6.22
CA GLN A 282 -15.46 -24.43 -7.39
C GLN A 282 -14.09 -23.78 -7.55
N VAL A 283 -13.46 -23.39 -6.44
CA VAL A 283 -12.10 -22.81 -6.47
C VAL A 283 -11.08 -23.88 -6.79
N TYR A 284 -11.21 -25.06 -6.15
CA TYR A 284 -10.31 -26.18 -6.42
C TYR A 284 -10.38 -26.70 -7.85
N TRP A 285 -11.58 -26.76 -8.44
CA TRP A 285 -11.76 -27.31 -9.79
C TRP A 285 -10.97 -26.54 -10.87
N ILE A 286 -10.69 -25.27 -10.62
CA ILE A 286 -9.92 -24.41 -11.53
C ILE A 286 -8.51 -24.11 -11.00
N ILE A 287 -7.96 -24.93 -10.10
CA ILE A 287 -6.61 -24.72 -9.56
C ILE A 287 -5.52 -24.78 -10.64
N GLU A 288 -5.78 -25.48 -11.75
CA GLU A 288 -4.87 -25.58 -12.89
C GLU A 288 -4.95 -24.38 -13.84
N ASP A 289 -5.97 -23.52 -13.71
CA ASP A 289 -6.06 -22.30 -14.51
C ASP A 289 -4.89 -21.38 -14.16
N ASN A 290 -4.27 -20.79 -15.18
CA ASN A 290 -2.98 -20.10 -15.04
C ASN A 290 -2.94 -19.10 -13.88
N ASP A 291 -3.95 -18.22 -13.75
CA ASP A 291 -3.98 -17.19 -12.71
C ASP A 291 -4.19 -17.76 -11.30
N VAL A 292 -5.02 -18.80 -11.18
CA VAL A 292 -5.30 -19.49 -9.91
C VAL A 292 -4.07 -20.30 -9.48
N SER A 293 -3.48 -21.06 -10.41
CA SER A 293 -2.28 -21.85 -10.20
C SER A 293 -1.11 -20.98 -9.77
N ASP A 294 -0.87 -19.87 -10.49
CA ASP A 294 0.21 -18.93 -10.20
C ASP A 294 0.01 -18.28 -8.83
N PHE A 295 -1.23 -17.91 -8.49
CA PHE A 295 -1.55 -17.35 -7.17
C PHE A 295 -1.23 -18.35 -6.04
N TYR A 296 -1.71 -19.59 -6.14
CA TYR A 296 -1.49 -20.58 -5.08
C TYR A 296 -0.05 -21.08 -5.01
N LYS A 297 0.69 -21.11 -6.13
CA LYS A 297 2.15 -21.32 -6.12
C LYS A 297 2.88 -20.20 -5.40
N HIS A 298 2.47 -18.94 -5.62
CA HIS A 298 3.03 -17.82 -4.86
C HIS A 298 2.76 -17.95 -3.35
N ILE A 299 1.56 -18.40 -2.96
CA ILE A 299 1.25 -18.69 -1.55
C ILE A 299 2.14 -19.81 -1.02
N TYR A 300 2.31 -20.89 -1.78
CA TYR A 300 3.20 -22.00 -1.41
C TYR A 300 4.65 -21.52 -1.19
N ASP A 301 5.23 -20.86 -2.18
CA ASP A 301 6.63 -20.40 -2.14
C ASP A 301 6.93 -19.49 -0.96
N LYS A 302 5.95 -18.69 -0.53
CA LYS A 302 6.13 -17.68 0.51
C LYS A 302 5.73 -18.12 1.91
N TYR A 303 4.73 -19.00 2.05
CA TYR A 303 4.13 -19.32 3.35
C TYR A 303 4.19 -20.81 3.73
N ALA A 304 4.64 -21.72 2.85
CA ALA A 304 4.68 -23.16 3.13
C ALA A 304 5.41 -23.51 4.43
N ASP A 305 6.49 -22.78 4.77
CA ASP A 305 7.28 -23.05 5.97
C ASP A 305 6.74 -22.36 7.25
N VAL A 306 5.65 -21.60 7.13
CA VAL A 306 5.05 -20.83 8.24
C VAL A 306 3.67 -21.36 8.65
N VAL A 307 2.93 -21.93 7.69
CA VAL A 307 1.63 -22.61 7.91
C VAL A 307 1.81 -23.98 8.57
N SER A 308 0.72 -24.62 8.98
CA SER A 308 0.80 -25.98 9.56
C SER A 308 1.25 -27.03 8.53
N ASP A 309 1.93 -28.08 9.01
CA ASP A 309 2.43 -29.17 8.16
C ASP A 309 1.28 -29.86 7.39
N GLU A 310 0.10 -29.95 7.99
CA GLU A 310 -1.10 -30.49 7.34
C GLU A 310 -1.53 -29.62 6.15
N LEU A 311 -1.55 -28.30 6.32
CA LEU A 311 -1.93 -27.37 5.27
C LEU A 311 -0.87 -27.29 4.16
N LYS A 312 0.41 -27.36 4.51
CA LYS A 312 1.51 -27.47 3.55
C LYS A 312 1.33 -28.69 2.66
N THR A 313 1.15 -29.86 3.26
CA THR A 313 0.96 -31.13 2.53
C THR A 313 -0.31 -31.11 1.67
N SER A 314 -1.40 -30.53 2.21
CA SER A 314 -2.66 -30.34 1.48
C SER A 314 -2.44 -29.48 0.22
N LEU A 315 -1.71 -28.37 0.33
CA LEU A 315 -1.44 -27.48 -0.79
C LEU A 315 -0.49 -28.14 -1.82
N GLU A 316 0.57 -28.80 -1.37
CA GLU A 316 1.53 -29.51 -2.26
C GLU A 316 0.83 -30.56 -3.11
N SER A 317 -0.01 -31.40 -2.50
CA SER A 317 -0.71 -32.48 -3.23
C SER A 317 -1.64 -31.97 -4.33
N LYS A 318 -2.18 -30.76 -4.18
CA LYS A 318 -3.08 -30.13 -5.15
C LYS A 318 -2.34 -29.40 -6.27
N LEU A 319 -1.20 -28.78 -5.96
CA LEU A 319 -0.42 -28.01 -6.94
C LEU A 319 0.56 -28.87 -7.74
N PHE A 320 1.05 -29.96 -7.15
CA PHE A 320 2.07 -30.83 -7.72
C PHE A 320 1.62 -32.31 -7.63
N PRO A 321 0.50 -32.68 -8.27
CA PRO A 321 0.03 -34.06 -8.24
C PRO A 321 1.08 -35.00 -8.84
N ALA A 322 1.30 -36.15 -8.19
CA ALA A 322 2.17 -37.18 -8.73
C ALA A 322 1.62 -37.66 -10.09
N PRO A 323 2.48 -38.00 -11.07
CA PRO A 323 2.03 -38.51 -12.35
C PRO A 323 1.17 -39.76 -12.14
N GLU A 324 -0.02 -39.79 -12.74
CA GLU A 324 -0.91 -40.95 -12.68
C GLU A 324 -0.16 -42.20 -13.16
N ALA A 325 -0.22 -43.27 -12.36
CA ALA A 325 0.30 -44.57 -12.78
C ALA A 325 -0.50 -45.02 -14.02
N PRO A 326 0.16 -45.56 -15.06
CA PRO A 326 -0.52 -46.00 -16.27
C PRO A 326 -1.61 -47.02 -15.93
N ASN A 327 -2.80 -46.81 -16.50
CA ASN A 327 -3.96 -47.66 -16.27
C ASN A 327 -3.67 -49.07 -16.80
N PRO A 328 -3.66 -50.12 -15.95
CA PRO A 328 -3.29 -51.48 -16.37
C PRO A 328 -4.31 -52.15 -17.31
N ASP A 329 -5.45 -51.53 -17.58
CA ASP A 329 -6.53 -52.10 -18.41
C ASP A 329 -6.47 -51.74 -19.91
N ASP A 330 -5.46 -51.00 -20.38
CA ASP A 330 -5.31 -50.66 -21.82
C ASP A 330 -4.64 -51.78 -22.65
N ASP A 331 -4.16 -52.87 -22.03
CA ASP A 331 -3.36 -53.92 -22.69
C ASP A 331 -4.08 -55.26 -22.95
N GLU A 332 -5.39 -55.37 -22.74
CA GLU A 332 -6.14 -56.59 -23.13
C GLU A 332 -7.31 -56.31 -24.07
N ILE A 333 -6.99 -56.11 -25.36
CA ILE A 333 -7.88 -56.55 -26.45
C ILE A 333 -7.18 -57.71 -27.16
N PRO A 334 -7.54 -58.98 -26.85
CA PRO A 334 -7.07 -60.12 -27.63
C PRO A 334 -7.79 -60.13 -29.00
N PHE A 335 -6.99 -60.17 -30.07
CA PHE A 335 -7.42 -60.24 -31.47
C PHE A 335 -8.33 -61.44 -31.79
#